data_AF-A0A2H0LNW2-F1
#
_entry.id   AF-A0A2H0LNW2-F1
#
_cell.length_a   1.000
_cell.length_b   1.000
_cell.length_c   1.000
_cell.angle_alpha   90.00
_cell.angle_beta   90.00
_cell.angle_gamma   90.00
#
_symmetry.space_group_name_H-M   'P 1'
#
loop_
_entity.id
_entity.type
_entity.pdbx_description
1 polymer ?
#
loop_
_entity_poly.entity_id
_entity_poly.type
_entity_poly.pdbx_seq_one_letter_code
_entity_poly.pdbx_strand_id
1 'polypeptide(L)'
;MIAGASWLAGRKPVLAGFIIALPLVSILSMLFSYVEYRSMEKLNQFAISIFAAVPLSLLFFTPFLLNRWLKCGFAASMLAGLLLLFAAFLLHRLIFK
;
A
#
# COMPACT_ATOMS: atom_id res chain seq x y z
N MET A 1 2.16 -1.74 15.90
CA MET A 1 1.60 -2.58 14.81
C MET A 1 2.66 -3.43 14.13
N ILE A 2 3.78 -2.87 13.68
CA ILE A 2 4.79 -3.58 12.86
C ILE A 2 5.32 -4.84 13.55
N ALA A 3 5.79 -4.75 14.80
CA ALA A 3 6.28 -5.91 15.54
C ALA A 3 5.20 -6.98 15.80
N GLY A 4 3.98 -6.56 16.17
CA GLY A 4 2.86 -7.48 16.43
C GLY A 4 2.35 -8.19 15.17
N ALA A 5 2.28 -7.48 14.04
CA ALA A 5 1.89 -8.06 12.77
C ALA A 5 2.97 -9.01 12.23
N SER A 6 4.26 -8.68 12.41
CA SER A 6 5.37 -9.58 12.07
C SER A 6 5.37 -10.86 12.91
N TRP A 7 5.06 -10.76 14.20
CA TRP A 7 4.89 -11.93 15.06
C TRP A 7 3.68 -12.78 14.64
N LEU A 8 2.55 -12.13 14.36
CA LEU A 8 1.34 -12.80 13.90
C LEU A 8 1.56 -13.47 12.53
N ALA A 9 2.39 -12.89 11.66
CA ALA A 9 2.72 -13.48 10.36
C ALA A 9 3.40 -14.85 10.51
N GLY A 10 4.19 -15.07 11.57
CA GLY A 10 4.79 -16.37 11.86
C GLY A 10 3.81 -17.44 12.34
N ARG A 11 2.63 -17.06 12.83
CA ARG A 11 1.60 -18.02 13.33
C ARG A 11 0.40 -18.14 12.41
N LYS A 12 -0.10 -17.02 11.89
CA LYS A 12 -1.28 -16.90 11.03
C LYS A 12 -0.99 -15.90 9.89
N PRO A 13 -0.22 -16.30 8.86
CA PRO A 13 0.20 -15.41 7.77
C PRO A 13 -0.96 -14.68 7.08
N VAL A 14 -2.06 -15.39 6.81
CA VAL A 14 -3.26 -14.84 6.14
C VAL A 14 -3.88 -13.71 6.97
N LEU A 15 -4.03 -13.92 8.28
CA LEU A 15 -4.61 -12.92 9.18
C LEU A 15 -3.69 -11.70 9.34
N ALA A 16 -2.38 -11.92 9.43
CA ALA A 16 -1.40 -10.84 9.48
C ALA A 16 -1.43 -9.99 8.20
N GLY A 17 -1.48 -10.64 7.03
CA GLY A 17 -1.63 -9.97 5.74
C GLY A 17 -2.90 -9.14 5.66
N PHE A 18 -4.03 -9.69 6.10
CA PHE A 18 -5.30 -8.95 6.15
C PHE A 18 -5.22 -7.70 7.05
N ILE A 19 -4.67 -7.83 8.27
CA ILE A 19 -4.54 -6.70 9.19
C ILE A 19 -3.60 -5.62 8.64
N ILE A 20 -2.50 -6.01 8.00
CA ILE A 20 -1.57 -5.05 7.36
C ILE A 20 -2.22 -4.37 6.15
N ALA A 21 -3.06 -5.07 5.40
CA ALA A 21 -3.77 -4.52 4.25
C ALA A 21 -4.89 -3.54 4.62
N LEU A 22 -5.31 -3.50 5.88
CA LEU A 22 -6.29 -2.51 6.33
C LEU A 22 -5.73 -1.08 6.13
N PRO A 23 -6.56 -0.13 5.67
CA PRO A 23 -6.13 1.24 5.35
C PRO A 23 -6.01 2.10 6.62
N LEU A 24 -5.33 1.61 7.65
CA LEU A 24 -5.27 2.23 8.97
C LEU A 24 -4.55 3.60 8.91
N VAL A 25 -3.48 3.68 8.13
CA VAL A 25 -2.76 4.95 7.87
C VAL A 25 -3.65 5.93 7.12
N SER A 26 -4.44 5.46 6.15
CA SER A 26 -5.40 6.29 5.42
C SER A 26 -6.49 6.83 6.34
N ILE A 27 -7.07 5.98 7.21
CA ILE A 27 -8.09 6.38 8.19
C ILE A 27 -7.53 7.47 9.11
N LEU A 28 -6.33 7.27 9.66
CA LEU A 28 -5.68 8.27 10.52
C LEU A 28 -5.41 9.58 9.78
N SER A 29 -4.90 9.49 8.56
CA SER A 29 -4.61 10.67 7.72
C SER A 29 -5.89 11.45 7.39
N MET A 30 -6.97 10.75 7.06
CA MET A 30 -8.29 11.34 6.80
C MET A 30 -8.87 12.00 8.05
N LEU A 31 -8.74 11.35 9.21
CA LEU A 31 -9.20 11.89 10.49
C LEU A 31 -8.47 13.19 10.84
N PHE A 32 -7.13 13.21 10.74
CA PHE A 32 -6.36 14.43 10.98
C PHE A 32 -6.66 15.52 9.95
N SER A 33 -6.80 15.18 8.68
CA SER A 33 -7.20 16.14 7.63
C SER A 33 -8.57 16.77 7.93
N TYR A 34 -9.54 15.99 8.38
CA TYR A 34 -10.85 16.52 8.77
C TYR A 34 -10.79 17.39 10.04
N VAL A 35 -10.01 16.99 11.05
CA VAL A 35 -9.83 17.78 12.28
C VAL A 35 -9.22 19.15 11.96
N GLU A 36 -8.21 19.18 11.09
CA GLU A 36 -7.48 20.39 10.69
C GLU A 36 -8.34 21.33 9.81
N TYR A 37 -8.92 20.80 8.73
CA TYR A 37 -9.57 21.63 7.72
C TYR A 37 -11.09 21.74 7.86
N ARG A 38 -11.72 20.87 8.66
CA ARG A 38 -13.18 20.79 8.88
C ARG A 38 -14.02 20.80 7.60
N SER A 39 -13.45 20.33 6.49
CA SER A 39 -14.06 20.35 5.16
C SER A 39 -14.28 18.94 4.63
N MET A 40 -15.55 18.61 4.37
CA MET A 40 -15.91 17.34 3.72
C MET A 40 -15.46 17.28 2.27
N GLU A 41 -15.35 18.41 1.58
CA GLU A 41 -14.88 18.47 0.19
C GLU A 41 -13.42 17.99 0.09
N LYS A 42 -12.53 18.53 0.94
CA LYS A 42 -11.13 18.08 1.01
C LYS A 42 -11.01 16.62 1.43
N LEU A 43 -11.87 16.17 2.36
CA LEU A 43 -11.90 14.78 2.79
C LEU A 43 -12.30 13.83 1.63
N ASN A 44 -13.30 14.22 0.84
CA ASN A 44 -13.76 13.45 -0.32
C ASN A 44 -12.69 13.37 -1.42
N GLN A 45 -12.06 14.51 -1.74
CA GLN A 45 -10.94 14.53 -2.69
C GLN A 45 -9.79 13.63 -2.23
N PHE A 46 -9.48 13.66 -0.93
CA PHE A 46 -8.44 12.81 -0.37
C PHE A 46 -8.81 11.32 -0.44
N ALA A 47 -10.06 10.97 -0.12
CA ALA A 47 -10.56 9.59 -0.24
C ALA A 47 -10.48 9.06 -1.68
N ILE A 48 -10.87 9.88 -2.67
CA ILE A 48 -10.77 9.54 -4.10
C ILE A 48 -9.32 9.30 -4.50
N SER A 49 -8.40 10.17 -4.05
CA SER A 49 -6.97 10.01 -4.32
C SER A 49 -6.41 8.72 -3.72
N ILE A 50 -6.75 8.40 -2.48
CA ILE A 50 -6.34 7.14 -1.83
C ILE A 50 -6.90 5.94 -2.59
N PHE A 51 -8.18 5.98 -2.98
CA PHE A 51 -8.83 4.90 -3.72
C PHE A 51 -8.16 4.64 -5.07
N ALA A 52 -7.73 5.69 -5.78
CA ALA A 52 -6.98 5.55 -7.02
C ALA A 52 -5.55 5.04 -6.80
N ALA A 53 -4.88 5.48 -5.73
CA ALA A 53 -3.50 5.11 -5.45
C ALA A 53 -3.33 3.68 -4.94
N VAL A 54 -4.28 3.15 -4.17
CA VAL A 54 -4.18 1.81 -3.55
C VAL A 54 -3.98 0.69 -4.60
N PRO A 55 -4.79 0.55 -5.67
CA PRO A 55 -4.57 -0.47 -6.68
C PRO A 55 -3.18 -0.39 -7.33
N LEU A 56 -2.67 0.81 -7.57
CA LEU A 56 -1.34 1.00 -8.12
C LEU A 56 -0.25 0.56 -7.14
N SER A 57 -0.43 0.82 -5.85
CA SER A 57 0.49 0.37 -4.81
C SER A 57 0.58 -1.16 -4.71
N LEU A 58 -0.46 -1.89 -5.12
CA LEU A 58 -0.44 -3.36 -5.12
C LEU A 58 0.60 -3.94 -6.08
N LEU A 59 1.04 -3.19 -7.09
CA LEU A 59 2.10 -3.61 -8.02
C LEU A 59 3.43 -3.91 -7.31
N PHE A 60 3.65 -3.34 -6.13
CA PHE A 60 4.80 -3.68 -5.28
C PHE A 60 4.85 -5.18 -4.93
N PHE A 61 3.70 -5.83 -4.75
CA PHE A 61 3.64 -7.24 -4.34
C PHE A 61 3.85 -8.22 -5.50
N THR A 62 3.74 -7.77 -6.75
CA THR A 62 3.88 -8.59 -7.96
C THR A 62 5.11 -9.52 -7.95
N PRO A 63 6.35 -9.05 -7.71
CA PRO A 63 7.52 -9.92 -7.73
C PRO A 63 7.49 -10.97 -6.62
N PHE A 64 6.87 -10.68 -5.48
CA PHE A 64 6.69 -11.67 -4.40
C PHE A 64 5.68 -12.74 -4.78
N LEU A 65 4.58 -12.36 -5.45
CA LEU A 65 3.58 -13.30 -5.98
C LEU A 65 4.16 -14.18 -7.11
N LEU A 66 4.98 -13.57 -7.97
CA LEU A 66 5.66 -14.27 -9.06
C LEU A 66 6.84 -15.13 -8.58
N ASN A 67 7.30 -14.94 -7.34
CA ASN A 67 8.49 -15.62 -6.86
C ASN A 67 8.34 -17.14 -6.76
N ARG A 68 7.10 -17.65 -6.72
CA ARG A 68 6.82 -19.09 -6.81
C ARG A 68 7.33 -19.72 -8.12
N TRP A 69 7.49 -18.93 -9.18
CA TRP A 69 8.04 -19.37 -10.46
C TRP A 69 9.46 -18.86 -10.69
N LEU A 70 9.75 -17.60 -10.35
CA LEU A 70 11.03 -16.97 -10.64
C LEU A 70 12.16 -17.40 -9.69
N LYS A 71 11.83 -17.88 -8.48
CA LYS A 71 12.77 -18.34 -7.44
C LYS A 71 13.90 -17.33 -7.15
N CYS A 72 13.60 -16.04 -7.24
CA CYS A 72 14.52 -14.97 -6.89
C CYS A 72 14.70 -14.88 -5.37
N GLY A 73 15.89 -14.44 -4.94
CA GLY A 73 16.16 -14.12 -3.54
C GLY A 73 15.38 -12.89 -3.05
N PHE A 74 15.23 -12.76 -1.72
CA PHE A 74 14.49 -11.67 -1.08
C PHE A 74 14.90 -10.27 -1.58
N ALA A 75 16.20 -9.99 -1.63
CA ALA A 75 16.71 -8.68 -2.03
C ALA A 75 16.33 -8.32 -3.48
N ALA A 76 16.38 -9.29 -4.39
CA ALA A 76 15.99 -9.10 -5.78
C ALA A 76 14.47 -8.83 -5.90
N SER A 77 13.63 -9.61 -5.22
CA SER A 77 12.18 -9.37 -5.20
C SER A 77 11.81 -8.02 -4.58
N MET A 78 12.53 -7.60 -3.54
CA MET A 78 12.34 -6.31 -2.89
C MET A 78 12.69 -5.13 -3.81
N LEU A 79 13.85 -5.19 -4.46
CA LEU A 79 14.27 -4.17 -5.42
C LEU A 79 13.31 -4.09 -6.61
N ALA A 80 12.91 -5.24 -7.17
CA ALA A 80 11.91 -5.29 -8.23
C ALA A 80 10.58 -4.67 -7.80
N GLY A 81 10.14 -4.94 -6.56
CA GLY A 81 8.90 -4.37 -6.02
C GLY A 81 8.98 -2.86 -5.90
N LEU A 82 10.10 -2.33 -5.43
CA LEU A 82 10.33 -0.88 -5.33
C LEU A 82 10.38 -0.22 -6.71
N LEU A 83 11.02 -0.85 -7.70
CA LEU A 83 11.05 -0.35 -9.08
C LEU A 83 9.65 -0.33 -9.70
N LEU A 84 8.84 -1.35 -9.48
CA LEU A 84 7.45 -1.38 -9.95
C LEU A 84 6.59 -0.32 -9.25
N LEU A 85 6.77 -0.12 -7.96
CA LEU A 85 6.07 0.94 -7.22
C LEU A 85 6.44 2.33 -7.75
N PHE A 86 7.72 2.55 -8.05
CA PHE A 86 8.19 3.79 -8.67
C PHE A 86 7.59 3.98 -10.07
N ALA A 87 7.57 2.94 -10.91
CA ALA A 87 6.92 2.98 -12.21
C ALA A 87 5.41 3.26 -12.09
N ALA A 88 4.73 2.64 -11.12
CA ALA A 88 3.31 2.88 -10.83
C ALA A 88 3.05 4.34 -10.44
N PHE A 89 3.93 4.93 -9.61
CA PHE A 89 3.84 6.34 -9.26
C PHE A 89 3.99 7.25 -10.49
N LEU A 90 4.91 6.94 -11.41
CA LEU A 90 5.05 7.69 -12.66
C LEU A 90 3.79 7.59 -13.52
N LEU A 91 3.18 6.40 -13.64
CA LEU A 91 1.92 6.20 -14.35
C LEU A 91 0.78 7.01 -13.72
N HIS A 92 0.64 6.97 -12.39
CA HIS A 92 -0.35 7.79 -11.67
C HIS A 92 -0.16 9.28 -11.99
N ARG A 93 1.09 9.77 -11.94
CA ARG A 93 1.40 11.16 -12.24
C ARG A 93 1.09 11.54 -13.69
N LEU A 94 1.16 10.62 -14.65
CA LEU A 94 0.82 10.89 -16.04
C LEU A 94 -0.70 10.95 -16.27
N ILE A 95 -1.46 10.14 -15.55
CA ILE A 95 -2.93 10.05 -15.68
C ILE A 95 -3.64 11.18 -14.93
N PHE A 96 -3.13 11.56 -13.75
CA PHE A 96 -3.72 12.58 -12.86
C PHE A 96 -2.97 13.92 -12.91
N LYS A 97 -2.26 14.18 -14.01
CA LYS A 97 -1.65 15.49 -14.30
C LYS A 97 -2.64 16.45 -14.93
#